data_AF-A0A562J2J1-F1
#
_entry.id   AF-A0A562J2J1-F1
#
_cell.length_a   1.000
_cell.length_b   1.000
_cell.length_c   1.000
_cell.angle_alpha   90.00
_cell.angle_beta   90.00
_cell.angle_gamma   90.00
#
_symmetry.space_group_name_H-M   'P 1'
#
loop_
_entity.id
_entity.type
_entity.pdbx_description
1 polymer ?
#
loop_
_entity_poly.entity_id
_entity_poly.type
_entity_poly.pdbx_seq_one_letter_code
_entity_poly.pdbx_strand_id
1 'polypeptide(L)'
;MTLVELVVTMAVLGILIAPVMSMFVFSAKINNTASNEYKASMLAQSYMEEIKAMREIDTQKYSYNSSTGKYECLVPETESRYGADITIEAGEGIVYTIKISIIQGAQEIKILEGSKIFY
;
A
#
# COMPACT_ATOMS: atom_id res chain seq x y z
N MET A 1 39.91 11.82 -42.03
CA MET A 1 39.70 10.64 -41.15
C MET A 1 38.91 10.96 -39.89
N THR A 2 39.03 12.16 -39.29
CA THR A 2 38.30 12.54 -38.05
C THR A 2 36.79 12.73 -38.20
N LEU A 3 36.33 13.21 -39.37
CA LEU A 3 34.92 13.52 -39.59
C LEU A 3 34.05 12.26 -39.71
N VAL A 4 34.57 11.20 -40.33
CA VAL A 4 33.89 9.90 -40.44
C VAL A 4 33.76 9.23 -39.08
N GLU A 5 34.82 9.27 -38.28
CA GLU A 5 34.83 8.75 -36.91
C GLU A 5 33.81 9.47 -36.01
N LEU A 6 33.70 10.80 -36.14
CA LEU A 6 32.70 11.59 -35.43
C LEU A 6 31.26 11.21 -35.84
N VAL A 7 31.00 11.01 -37.13
CA VAL A 7 29.66 10.59 -37.61
C VAL A 7 29.31 9.18 -37.12
N VAL A 8 30.26 8.25 -37.17
CA VAL A 8 30.05 6.86 -36.71
C VAL A 8 29.82 6.82 -35.19
N THR A 9 30.59 7.55 -34.40
CA THR A 9 30.39 7.61 -32.94
C THR A 9 29.04 8.20 -32.56
N MET A 10 28.59 9.27 -33.23
CA MET A 10 27.24 9.82 -33.03
C MET A 10 26.13 8.83 -33.41
N ALA A 11 26.30 8.09 -34.51
CA ALA A 11 25.34 7.07 -34.94
C ALA A 11 25.21 5.94 -33.91
N VAL A 12 26.35 5.44 -33.39
CA VAL A 12 26.36 4.42 -32.33
C VAL A 12 25.72 4.96 -31.05
N LEU A 13 26.01 6.21 -30.67
CA LEU A 13 25.41 6.85 -29.50
C LEU A 13 23.89 6.92 -29.63
N GLY A 14 23.37 7.33 -30.79
CA GLY A 14 21.93 7.43 -31.04
C GLY A 14 21.21 6.09 -30.91
N ILE A 15 21.82 5.01 -31.41
CA ILE A 15 21.28 3.64 -31.28
C ILE A 15 21.23 3.19 -29.81
N LEU A 16 22.22 3.60 -29.00
CA LEU A 16 22.30 3.22 -27.59
C LEU A 16 21.40 4.06 -26.67
N ILE A 17 21.16 5.34 -26.99
CA ILE A 17 20.36 6.23 -26.14
C ILE A 17 18.91 5.75 -26.02
N ALA A 18 18.31 5.30 -27.13
CA ALA A 18 16.90 4.88 -27.15
C ALA A 18 16.55 3.77 -26.14
N PRO A 19 17.26 2.61 -26.10
CA PRO A 19 16.98 1.57 -25.11
C PRO A 19 17.31 2.02 -23.69
N VAL A 20 18.35 2.82 -23.48
CA VAL A 20 18.73 3.34 -22.14
C VAL A 20 17.65 4.25 -21.57
N MET A 21 17.14 5.18 -22.38
CA MET A 21 16.04 6.06 -21.96
C MET A 21 14.76 5.27 -21.67
N SER A 22 14.48 4.24 -22.47
CA SER A 22 13.33 3.36 -22.27
C SER A 22 13.43 2.61 -20.93
N MET A 23 14.61 2.07 -20.61
CA MET A 23 14.89 1.45 -19.31
C MET A 23 14.76 2.46 -18.17
N PHE A 24 15.27 3.67 -18.33
CA PHE A 24 15.19 4.71 -17.31
C PHE A 24 13.75 5.09 -16.98
N VAL A 25 12.91 5.33 -18.00
CA VAL A 25 11.49 5.64 -17.82
C VAL A 25 10.75 4.47 -17.16
N PHE A 26 11.05 3.24 -17.57
CA PHE A 26 10.47 2.04 -17.00
C PHE A 26 10.84 1.86 -15.52
N SER A 27 12.12 2.04 -15.17
CA SER A 27 12.59 2.01 -13.78
C SER A 27 11.94 3.09 -12.94
N ALA A 28 11.80 4.32 -13.46
CA ALA A 28 11.12 5.40 -12.74
C ALA A 28 9.64 5.05 -12.45
N LYS A 29 8.96 4.44 -13.42
CA LYS A 29 7.58 3.97 -13.26
C LYS A 29 7.49 2.87 -12.20
N ILE A 30 8.32 1.83 -12.27
CA ILE A 30 8.35 0.74 -11.28
C ILE A 30 8.65 1.29 -9.89
N ASN A 31 9.64 2.17 -9.77
CA ASN A 31 10.04 2.71 -8.47
C ASN A 31 8.92 3.51 -7.82
N ASN A 32 8.15 4.28 -8.60
CA ASN A 32 7.01 5.02 -8.08
C ASN A 32 5.90 4.07 -7.60
N THR A 33 5.54 3.06 -8.40
CA THR A 33 4.55 2.04 -7.99
C THR A 33 5.00 1.29 -6.73
N ALA A 34 6.26 0.83 -6.69
CA ALA A 34 6.83 0.15 -5.54
C ALA A 34 6.84 1.05 -4.29
N SER A 35 7.17 2.33 -4.45
CA SER A 35 7.11 3.30 -3.34
C SER A 35 5.69 3.46 -2.81
N ASN A 36 4.68 3.49 -3.68
CA ASN A 36 3.27 3.58 -3.29
C ASN A 36 2.82 2.35 -2.51
N GLU A 37 3.10 1.16 -3.03
CA GLU A 37 2.79 -0.12 -2.36
C GLU A 37 3.51 -0.28 -1.02
N TYR A 38 4.76 0.18 -0.94
CA TYR A 38 5.55 0.15 0.28
C TYR A 38 4.93 1.04 1.37
N LYS A 39 4.57 2.29 1.01
CA LYS A 39 3.90 3.21 1.95
C LYS A 39 2.55 2.68 2.43
N ALA A 40 1.74 2.14 1.52
CA ALA A 40 0.47 1.51 1.88
C ALA A 40 0.68 0.31 2.82
N SER A 41 1.69 -0.52 2.56
CA SER A 41 2.04 -1.65 3.42
C SER A 41 2.49 -1.21 4.81
N MET A 42 3.31 -0.17 4.91
CA MET A 42 3.75 0.39 6.19
C MET A 42 2.57 0.97 6.99
N LEU A 43 1.64 1.64 6.31
CA LEU A 43 0.43 2.16 6.96
C LEU A 43 -0.48 1.03 7.47
N ALA A 44 -0.71 -0.02 6.65
CA ALA A 44 -1.47 -1.18 7.06
C ALA A 44 -0.85 -1.88 8.28
N GLN A 45 0.48 -2.02 8.31
CA GLN A 45 1.21 -2.57 9.45
C GLN A 45 1.07 -1.70 10.70
N SER A 46 1.17 -0.37 10.56
CA SER A 46 0.96 0.56 11.67
C SER A 46 -0.42 0.37 12.32
N TYR A 47 -1.48 0.27 11.51
CA TYR A 47 -2.83 0.00 12.05
C TYR A 47 -2.94 -1.38 12.69
N MET A 48 -2.30 -2.41 12.11
CA MET A 48 -2.28 -3.76 12.70
C MET A 48 -1.60 -3.75 14.07
N GLU A 49 -0.48 -3.05 14.20
CA GLU A 49 0.25 -2.92 15.45
C GLU A 49 -0.55 -2.13 16.50
N GLU A 50 -1.21 -1.04 16.10
CA GLU A 50 -2.12 -0.31 16.98
C GLU A 50 -3.21 -1.23 17.54
N ILE A 51 -3.91 -1.98 16.68
CA ILE A 51 -4.97 -2.91 17.10
C ILE A 51 -4.38 -4.02 17.98
N LYS A 52 -3.20 -4.55 17.65
CA LYS A 52 -2.50 -5.56 18.46
C LYS A 52 -2.01 -5.03 19.81
N ALA A 53 -1.77 -3.73 19.96
CA ALA A 53 -1.39 -3.12 21.22
C ALA A 53 -2.57 -2.84 22.17
N MET A 54 -3.80 -2.73 21.66
CA MET A 54 -4.99 -2.43 22.47
C MET A 54 -5.31 -3.54 23.48
N ARG A 55 -5.75 -3.23 24.71
CA ARG A 55 -6.19 -4.31 25.63
C ARG A 55 -7.60 -4.80 25.32
N GLU A 56 -8.48 -3.87 24.99
CA GLU A 56 -9.87 -4.08 24.63
C GLU A 56 -10.16 -3.30 23.34
N ILE A 57 -11.24 -3.67 22.65
CA ILE A 57 -11.64 -2.96 21.42
C ILE A 57 -12.12 -1.56 21.81
N ASP A 58 -11.45 -0.53 21.27
CA ASP A 58 -11.86 0.86 21.48
C ASP A 58 -13.13 1.16 20.68
N THR A 59 -14.27 1.09 21.36
CA THR A 59 -15.60 1.33 20.79
C THR A 59 -15.84 2.79 20.35
N GLN A 60 -14.96 3.73 20.73
CA GLN A 60 -15.02 5.10 20.21
C GLN A 60 -14.39 5.18 18.80
N LYS A 61 -13.36 4.38 18.55
CA LYS A 61 -12.65 4.34 17.26
C LYS A 61 -13.26 3.32 16.29
N TYR A 62 -13.73 2.19 16.80
CA TYR A 62 -14.32 1.11 16.00
C TYR A 62 -15.81 0.94 16.35
N SER A 63 -16.67 1.23 15.37
CA SER A 63 -18.11 1.13 15.56
C SER A 63 -18.57 -0.32 15.37
N TYR A 64 -19.39 -0.83 16.28
CA TYR A 64 -19.96 -2.16 16.15
C TYR A 64 -21.18 -2.15 15.22
N ASN A 65 -21.10 -2.93 14.14
CA ASN A 65 -22.17 -3.13 13.20
C ASN A 65 -22.94 -4.41 13.56
N SER A 66 -24.15 -4.24 14.13
CA SER A 66 -25.00 -5.36 14.56
C SER A 66 -25.54 -6.22 13.41
N SER A 67 -25.54 -5.71 12.18
CA SER A 67 -26.02 -6.45 11.00
C SER A 67 -24.96 -7.42 10.46
N THR A 68 -23.69 -7.04 10.52
CA THR A 68 -22.56 -7.86 10.07
C THR A 68 -21.88 -8.62 11.21
N GLY A 69 -22.08 -8.19 12.45
CA GLY A 69 -21.43 -8.76 13.63
C GLY A 69 -19.97 -8.33 13.80
N LYS A 70 -19.56 -7.21 13.18
CA LYS A 70 -18.16 -6.79 13.07
C LYS A 70 -17.95 -5.39 13.64
N TYR A 71 -16.73 -5.10 14.07
CA TYR A 71 -16.29 -3.74 14.38
C TYR A 71 -15.64 -3.14 13.15
N GLU A 72 -16.06 -1.94 12.77
CA GLU A 72 -15.66 -1.29 11.53
C GLU A 72 -15.12 0.12 11.84
N CYS A 73 -14.04 0.50 11.16
CA CYS A 73 -13.48 1.86 11.21
C CYS A 73 -13.07 2.28 9.81
N LEU A 74 -13.69 3.35 9.33
CA LEU A 74 -13.39 3.97 8.04
C LEU A 74 -12.57 5.23 8.27
N VAL A 75 -11.32 5.19 7.83
CA VAL A 75 -10.46 6.37 7.77
C VAL A 75 -10.61 6.97 6.37
N PRO A 76 -11.22 8.16 6.24
CA PRO A 76 -11.42 8.77 4.94
C PRO A 76 -10.08 9.13 4.30
N GLU A 77 -10.00 8.90 2.99
CA GLU A 77 -8.88 9.40 2.19
C GLU A 77 -8.91 10.93 2.15
N THR A 78 -7.71 11.53 2.19
CA THR A 78 -7.54 12.98 1.99
C THR A 78 -6.50 13.21 0.90
N GLU A 79 -6.39 14.43 0.36
CA GLU A 79 -5.42 14.76 -0.71
C GLU A 79 -3.96 14.37 -0.39
N SER A 80 -3.63 14.21 0.90
CA SER A 80 -2.27 13.87 1.37
C SER A 80 -2.13 12.50 2.03
N ARG A 81 -3.24 11.76 2.25
CA ARG A 81 -3.23 10.50 3.01
C ARG A 81 -4.16 9.47 2.40
N TYR A 82 -3.68 8.24 2.34
CA TYR A 82 -4.49 7.07 1.99
C TYR A 82 -5.70 6.94 2.91
N GLY A 83 -6.80 6.46 2.34
CA GLY A 83 -7.92 5.96 3.13
C GLY A 83 -7.61 4.57 3.68
N ALA A 84 -8.36 4.17 4.71
CA ALA A 84 -8.28 2.82 5.23
C ALA A 84 -9.66 2.32 5.67
N ASP A 85 -9.94 1.06 5.37
CA ASP A 85 -11.07 0.32 5.90
C ASP A 85 -10.53 -0.77 6.82
N ILE A 86 -10.97 -0.76 8.07
CA ILE A 86 -10.52 -1.69 9.10
C ILE A 86 -11.73 -2.45 9.62
N THR A 87 -11.67 -3.77 9.55
CA THR A 87 -12.69 -4.67 10.07
C THR A 87 -12.09 -5.59 11.12
N ILE A 88 -12.75 -5.70 12.27
CA ILE A 88 -12.41 -6.65 13.32
C ILE A 88 -13.64 -7.53 13.55
N GLU A 89 -13.47 -8.83 13.32
CA GLU A 89 -14.54 -9.83 13.40
C GLU A 89 -14.22 -10.85 14.48
N ALA A 90 -15.20 -11.19 15.31
CA ALA A 90 -15.06 -12.29 16.26
C ALA A 90 -15.01 -13.61 15.50
N GLY A 91 -13.90 -14.35 15.63
CA GLY A 91 -13.75 -15.70 15.12
C GLY A 91 -14.26 -16.75 16.11
N GLU A 92 -13.78 -17.99 15.99
CA GLU A 92 -14.11 -19.04 16.95
C GLU A 92 -13.47 -18.76 18.33
N GLY A 93 -14.31 -18.61 19.35
CA GLY A 93 -13.89 -18.43 20.74
C GLY A 93 -13.45 -17.00 21.08
N ILE A 94 -12.21 -16.84 21.57
CA ILE A 94 -11.64 -15.56 22.00
C ILE A 94 -10.73 -14.91 20.94
N VAL A 95 -10.63 -15.53 19.76
CA VAL A 95 -9.79 -15.05 18.66
C VAL A 95 -10.60 -14.10 17.79
N TYR A 96 -10.04 -12.94 17.51
CA TYR A 96 -10.59 -11.95 16.58
C TYR A 96 -9.72 -11.89 15.33
N THR A 97 -10.36 -11.88 14.18
CA THR A 97 -9.72 -11.68 12.88
C THR A 97 -9.73 -10.18 12.57
N ILE A 98 -8.59 -9.65 12.16
CA ILE A 98 -8.40 -8.25 11.81
C ILE A 98 -8.09 -8.19 10.32
N LYS A 99 -8.86 -7.41 9.59
CA LYS A 99 -8.62 -7.11 8.17
C LYS A 99 -8.44 -5.61 8.00
N ILE A 100 -7.38 -5.22 7.30
CA ILE A 100 -7.02 -3.82 7.05
C ILE A 100 -6.82 -3.65 5.55
N SER A 101 -7.59 -2.75 4.97
CA SER A 101 -7.63 -2.46 3.54
C SER A 101 -7.24 -1.01 3.32
N ILE A 102 -6.13 -0.75 2.65
CA ILE A 102 -5.65 0.62 2.34
C ILE A 102 -6.14 1.02 0.96
N ILE A 103 -6.75 2.19 0.88
CA ILE A 103 -7.50 2.68 -0.27
C ILE A 103 -6.86 3.98 -0.78
N GLN A 104 -6.77 4.11 -2.10
CA GLN A 104 -6.43 5.36 -2.79
C GLN A 104 -7.34 5.53 -4.01
N GLY A 105 -8.08 6.63 -4.05
CA GLY A 105 -9.20 6.83 -4.95
C GLY A 105 -10.23 5.70 -4.84
N ALA A 106 -10.52 5.04 -5.96
CA ALA A 106 -11.45 3.91 -6.04
C ALA A 106 -10.75 2.54 -6.00
N GLN A 107 -9.45 2.49 -5.70
CA GLN A 107 -8.66 1.25 -5.73
C GLN A 107 -8.12 0.89 -4.36
N GLU A 108 -8.22 -0.40 -4.04
CA GLU A 108 -7.58 -1.02 -2.89
C GLU A 108 -6.12 -1.33 -3.26
N ILE A 109 -5.17 -0.66 -2.60
CA ILE A 109 -3.73 -0.83 -2.88
C ILE A 109 -3.20 -2.05 -2.13
N LYS A 110 -3.64 -2.23 -0.88
CA LYS A 110 -3.07 -3.23 0.01
C LYS A 110 -4.08 -3.77 0.99
N ILE A 111 -4.04 -5.08 1.17
CA ILE A 111 -4.76 -5.79 2.21
C ILE A 111 -3.74 -6.41 3.16
N LEU A 112 -4.00 -6.27 4.46
CA LEU A 112 -3.29 -6.96 5.51
C LEU A 112 -4.28 -7.65 6.43
N GLU A 113 -4.14 -8.96 6.58
CA GLU A 113 -4.93 -9.76 7.48
C GLU A 113 -4.08 -10.21 8.67
N GLY A 114 -4.73 -10.35 9.81
CA GLY A 114 -4.10 -10.81 11.04
C GLY A 114 -5.13 -11.30 12.03
N SER A 115 -4.65 -11.72 13.19
CA SER A 115 -5.51 -12.14 14.29
C SER A 115 -4.97 -11.66 15.62
N LYS A 116 -5.87 -11.58 16.60
CA LYS A 116 -5.55 -11.23 17.97
C LYS A 116 -6.50 -11.92 18.93
N ILE A 117 -5.98 -12.33 20.07
CA ILE A 117 -6.77 -12.77 21.20
C ILE A 117 -6.95 -11.59 22.16
N PHE A 118 -8.21 -11.29 22.50
CA PHE A 118 -8.54 -10.31 23.54
C PHE A 118 -8.91 -11.08 24.82
N TYR A 119 -8.31 -10.69 25.95
CA TYR A 119 -8.48 -11.32 27.27
C TYR A 119 -8.97 -10.30 28.30
#